data_AF-A0A0D7AJ01-F1
#
_entry.id   AF-A0A0D7AJ01-F1
#
_cell.length_a   1.000
_cell.length_b   1.000
_cell.length_c   1.000
_cell.angle_alpha   90.00
_cell.angle_beta   90.00
_cell.angle_gamma   90.00
#
_symmetry.space_group_name_H-M   'P 1'
#
loop_
_entity.id
_entity.type
_entity.pdbx_description
1 polymer ?
#
loop_
_entity_poly.entity_id
_entity_poly.type
_entity_poly.pdbx_seq_one_letter_code
_entity_poly.pdbx_strand_id
1 'polypeptide(L)'
;PPLTPETTVSGISIDPHTLERVIPESRRADGSVRKQLKIRPGYIPQEDVKRFRGGRQAQMDANQLPKGYIVGWVPPPGASAAKAGTNPMTKSQKKNAKRREKHKEKTEEVIKQNWEDDDDDEDQPSTAATATSPAP
;
A
#
# COMPACT_ATOMS: atom_id res chain seq x y z
N PRO A 1 9.01 8.43 -28.28
CA PRO A 1 9.00 7.52 -27.11
C PRO A 1 9.55 8.27 -25.90
N PRO A 2 9.07 8.01 -24.67
CA PRO A 2 9.62 8.65 -23.48
C PRO A 2 11.11 8.29 -23.34
N LEU A 3 11.96 9.27 -22.99
CA LEU A 3 13.41 9.05 -22.79
C LEU A 3 13.68 8.12 -21.60
N THR A 4 12.74 8.02 -20.66
CA THR A 4 12.78 7.09 -19.53
C THR A 4 11.67 6.06 -19.71
N PRO A 5 11.98 4.77 -19.91
CA PRO A 5 10.95 3.75 -19.94
C PRO A 5 10.28 3.68 -18.56
N GLU A 6 8.96 3.62 -18.51
CA GLU A 6 8.28 3.33 -17.26
C GLU A 6 8.64 1.92 -16.81
N THR A 7 9.11 1.81 -15.57
CA THR A 7 9.48 0.53 -14.95
C THR A 7 8.48 0.17 -13.87
N THR A 8 8.17 -1.11 -13.75
CA THR A 8 7.41 -1.63 -12.59
C THR A 8 8.25 -1.53 -11.31
N VAL A 9 7.64 -1.85 -10.17
CA VAL A 9 8.31 -1.83 -8.85
C VAL A 9 9.53 -2.74 -8.84
N SER A 10 9.44 -3.87 -9.54
CA SER A 10 10.53 -4.83 -9.74
C SER A 10 11.53 -4.44 -10.84
N GLY A 11 11.42 -3.24 -11.41
CA GLY A 11 12.37 -2.71 -12.41
C GLY A 11 12.19 -3.27 -13.81
N ILE A 12 11.01 -3.83 -14.13
CA ILE A 12 10.70 -4.40 -15.44
C ILE A 12 10.18 -3.30 -16.37
N SER A 13 10.74 -3.19 -17.56
CA SER A 13 10.23 -2.32 -18.64
C SER A 13 9.70 -3.14 -19.82
N ILE A 14 8.90 -2.50 -20.66
CA ILE A 14 8.44 -3.05 -21.93
C ILE A 14 9.32 -2.44 -23.03
N ASP A 15 9.98 -3.28 -23.83
CA ASP A 15 10.77 -2.81 -24.96
C ASP A 15 9.83 -2.30 -26.09
N PRO A 16 9.96 -1.04 -26.55
CA PRO A 16 9.09 -0.50 -27.58
C PRO A 16 9.20 -1.18 -28.96
N HIS A 17 10.29 -1.89 -29.25
CA HIS A 17 10.46 -2.55 -30.56
C HIS A 17 9.94 -3.99 -30.55
N THR A 18 10.29 -4.75 -29.52
CA THR A 18 9.93 -6.18 -29.44
C THR A 18 8.65 -6.44 -28.65
N LEU A 19 8.15 -5.43 -27.92
CA LEU A 19 7.04 -5.53 -26.95
C LEU A 19 7.30 -6.60 -25.87
N GLU A 20 8.54 -7.04 -25.71
CA GLU A 20 8.96 -8.00 -24.70
C GLU A 20 9.13 -7.30 -23.35
N ARG A 21 8.90 -8.06 -22.27
CA ARG A 21 9.18 -7.61 -20.90
C ARG A 21 10.64 -7.88 -20.57
N VAL A 22 11.38 -6.84 -20.23
CA VAL A 22 12.83 -6.90 -20.07
C VAL A 22 13.26 -6.10 -18.85
N ILE A 23 14.35 -6.54 -18.20
CA ILE A 23 15.08 -5.72 -17.23
C ILE A 23 16.13 -4.96 -18.04
N PRO A 24 16.10 -3.61 -18.06
CA PRO A 24 17.01 -2.82 -18.87
C PRO A 24 18.45 -2.99 -18.40
N GLU A 25 19.41 -2.69 -19.29
CA GLU A 25 20.82 -2.66 -18.93
C GLU A 25 21.08 -1.63 -17.81
N SER A 26 22.02 -1.96 -16.93
CA SER A 26 22.38 -1.09 -15.81
C SER A 26 23.88 -0.98 -15.65
N ARG A 27 24.33 0.18 -15.15
CA ARG A 27 25.75 0.46 -14.97
C ARG A 27 26.20 0.01 -13.57
N ARG A 28 27.27 -0.77 -13.51
CA ARG A 28 27.95 -1.13 -12.26
C ARG A 28 28.73 0.07 -11.72
N ALA A 29 29.12 0.01 -10.45
CA ALA A 29 29.89 1.07 -9.80
C ALA A 29 31.27 1.32 -10.46
N ASP A 30 31.87 0.27 -11.03
CA ASP A 30 33.11 0.33 -11.83
C ASP A 30 32.91 0.93 -13.24
N GLY A 31 31.66 1.19 -13.63
CA GLY A 31 31.29 1.72 -14.94
C GLY A 31 30.99 0.66 -16.01
N SER A 32 31.21 -0.63 -15.73
CA SER A 32 30.87 -1.72 -16.64
C SER A 32 29.36 -1.92 -16.74
N VAL A 33 28.84 -2.33 -17.91
CA VAL A 33 27.40 -2.49 -18.15
C VAL A 33 26.94 -3.92 -17.87
N ARG A 34 25.81 -4.06 -17.17
CA ARG A 34 25.09 -5.32 -17.00
C ARG A 34 24.18 -5.51 -18.20
N LYS A 35 24.22 -6.70 -18.79
CA LYS A 35 23.35 -7.06 -19.91
C LYS A 35 21.88 -6.99 -19.53
N GLN A 36 21.06 -6.64 -20.51
CA GLN A 36 19.61 -6.76 -20.44
C GLN A 36 19.17 -8.21 -20.22
N LEU A 37 18.12 -8.40 -19.43
CA LEU A 37 17.53 -9.73 -19.15
C LEU A 37 16.10 -9.80 -19.68
N LYS A 38 15.81 -10.83 -20.46
CA LYS A 38 14.46 -11.12 -20.96
C LYS A 38 13.67 -11.89 -19.92
N ILE A 39 12.40 -11.54 -19.76
CA ILE A 39 11.48 -12.19 -18.83
C ILE A 39 10.50 -13.06 -19.61
N ARG A 40 10.16 -14.23 -19.04
CA ARG A 40 9.15 -15.12 -19.63
C ARG A 40 7.79 -14.41 -19.73
N PRO A 41 7.06 -14.51 -20.85
CA PRO A 41 5.72 -13.94 -20.95
C PRO A 41 4.80 -14.51 -19.85
N GLY A 42 4.05 -13.64 -19.21
CA GLY A 42 3.14 -13.98 -18.10
C GLY A 42 3.78 -14.12 -16.71
N TYR A 43 5.12 -14.12 -16.58
CA TYR A 43 5.76 -14.17 -15.25
C TYR A 43 5.65 -12.80 -14.55
N ILE A 44 5.00 -12.76 -13.38
CA ILE A 44 4.86 -11.55 -12.57
C ILE A 44 5.57 -11.78 -11.23
N PRO A 45 6.59 -10.99 -10.87
CA PRO A 45 7.27 -11.13 -9.59
C PRO A 45 6.34 -10.72 -8.44
N GLN A 46 6.59 -11.23 -7.24
CA GLN A 46 5.76 -11.02 -6.06
C GLN A 46 5.49 -9.53 -5.75
N GLU A 47 6.48 -8.68 -5.96
CA GLU A 47 6.36 -7.22 -5.78
C GLU A 47 5.31 -6.57 -6.69
N ASP A 48 5.13 -7.13 -7.89
CA ASP A 48 4.17 -6.64 -8.88
C ASP A 48 2.80 -7.35 -8.77
N VAL A 49 2.69 -8.39 -7.92
CA VAL A 49 1.41 -9.09 -7.67
C VAL A 49 0.50 -8.17 -6.86
N LYS A 50 -0.55 -7.67 -7.52
CA LYS A 50 -1.55 -6.82 -6.88
C LYS A 50 -2.33 -7.63 -5.85
N ARG A 51 -2.34 -7.17 -4.60
CA ARG A 51 -3.28 -7.66 -3.58
C ARG A 51 -4.71 -7.47 -4.08
N PHE A 52 -5.59 -8.41 -3.77
CA PHE A 52 -7.01 -8.28 -4.13
C PHE A 52 -7.57 -6.98 -3.55
N ARG A 53 -8.14 -6.14 -4.41
CA ARG A 53 -8.90 -4.95 -4.04
C ARG A 53 -10.33 -5.17 -4.53
N GLY A 54 -11.31 -5.04 -3.63
CA GLY A 54 -12.72 -5.13 -4.03
C GLY A 54 -13.06 -4.08 -5.10
N GLY A 55 -14.06 -4.35 -5.95
CA GLY A 55 -14.35 -3.52 -7.12
C GLY A 55 -14.54 -2.02 -6.82
N ARG A 56 -15.21 -1.69 -5.71
CA ARG A 56 -15.35 -0.30 -5.24
C ARG A 56 -14.00 0.33 -4.89
N GLN A 57 -13.12 -0.39 -4.19
CA GLN A 57 -11.80 0.12 -3.80
C GLN A 57 -10.91 0.34 -5.02
N ALA A 58 -10.91 -0.59 -5.98
CA ALA A 58 -10.14 -0.46 -7.21
C ALA A 58 -10.59 0.75 -8.05
N GLN A 59 -11.89 1.01 -8.13
CA GLN A 59 -12.44 2.20 -8.79
C GLN A 59 -12.06 3.50 -8.07
N MET A 60 -12.07 3.49 -6.73
CA MET A 60 -11.62 4.65 -5.95
C MET A 60 -10.14 4.94 -6.17
N ASP A 61 -9.28 3.92 -6.15
CA ASP A 61 -7.84 4.06 -6.36
C ASP A 61 -7.54 4.61 -7.79
N ALA A 62 -8.28 4.15 -8.80
CA ALA A 62 -8.12 4.62 -10.19
C ALA A 62 -8.60 6.06 -10.41
N ASN A 63 -9.66 6.47 -9.71
CA ASN A 63 -10.21 7.83 -9.76
C ASN A 63 -9.56 8.78 -8.74
N GLN A 64 -8.56 8.31 -7.99
CA GLN A 64 -7.90 9.11 -6.96
C GLN A 64 -7.02 10.17 -7.63
N LEU A 65 -7.52 11.41 -7.63
CA LEU A 65 -6.78 12.57 -8.08
C LEU A 65 -5.57 12.86 -7.16
N PRO A 66 -4.50 13.47 -7.69
CA PRO A 66 -3.33 13.81 -6.90
C PRO A 66 -3.71 14.75 -5.74
N LYS A 67 -3.03 14.61 -4.60
CA LYS A 67 -3.36 15.35 -3.37
C LYS A 67 -3.30 16.87 -3.62
N GLY A 68 -4.43 17.54 -3.44
CA GLY A 68 -4.58 18.98 -3.69
C GLY A 68 -5.15 19.34 -5.06
N TYR A 69 -5.43 18.35 -5.92
CA TYR A 69 -6.12 18.56 -7.18
C TYR A 69 -7.64 18.42 -6.97
N ILE A 70 -8.37 19.48 -7.31
CA ILE A 70 -9.83 19.56 -7.23
C ILE A 70 -10.35 19.51 -8.67
N VAL A 71 -11.26 18.58 -8.97
CA VAL A 71 -11.86 18.46 -10.31
C VAL A 71 -12.44 19.82 -10.74
N GLY A 72 -11.97 20.36 -11.85
CA GLY A 72 -12.46 21.63 -12.40
C GLY A 72 -11.83 22.90 -11.81
N TRP A 73 -10.91 22.79 -10.85
CA TRP A 73 -10.16 23.95 -10.35
C TRP A 73 -8.85 24.12 -11.10
N VAL A 74 -8.74 25.23 -11.84
CA VAL A 74 -7.49 25.65 -12.50
C VAL A 74 -6.88 26.78 -11.66
N PRO A 75 -5.64 26.64 -11.15
CA PRO A 75 -4.97 27.73 -10.46
C PRO A 75 -4.74 28.90 -11.43
N PRO A 76 -4.98 30.15 -11.01
CA PRO A 76 -4.68 31.31 -11.84
C PRO A 76 -3.19 31.33 -12.20
N PRO A 77 -2.83 31.72 -13.44
CA PRO A 77 -1.44 31.76 -13.88
C PRO A 77 -0.66 32.75 -13.00
N GLY A 78 0.20 32.22 -12.12
CA GLY A 78 0.95 33.00 -11.12
C GLY A 78 0.88 32.43 -9.70
N ALA A 79 -0.11 31.58 -9.40
CA ALA A 79 -0.18 30.85 -8.13
C ALA A 79 0.61 29.53 -8.23
N SER A 80 1.93 29.62 -8.38
CA SER A 80 2.77 28.46 -8.08
C SER A 80 2.58 28.08 -6.62
N ALA A 81 2.38 26.79 -6.37
CA ALA A 81 2.08 26.16 -5.09
C ALA A 81 2.55 26.97 -3.86
N ALA A 82 1.64 27.76 -3.29
CA ALA A 82 1.84 28.31 -1.96
C ALA A 82 2.03 27.11 -1.02
N LYS A 83 3.24 26.97 -0.51
CA LYS A 83 3.64 25.90 0.41
C LYS A 83 2.56 25.74 1.48
N ALA A 84 1.94 24.56 1.52
CA ALA A 84 1.12 24.16 2.64
C ALA A 84 2.02 24.06 3.88
N GLY A 85 1.97 25.09 4.73
CA GLY A 85 2.79 25.25 5.93
C GLY A 85 3.47 26.59 5.87
N THR A 86 2.90 27.64 6.47
CA THR A 86 3.10 27.94 7.89
C THR A 86 1.95 28.79 8.49
N ASN A 87 0.72 28.66 8.00
CA ASN A 87 -0.39 29.37 8.66
C ASN A 87 -0.67 28.75 10.04
N PRO A 88 -0.66 29.53 11.14
CA PRO A 88 -0.92 29.01 12.47
C PRO A 88 -2.31 28.37 12.50
N MET A 89 -2.39 27.11 12.95
CA MET A 89 -3.65 26.38 13.01
C MET A 89 -4.69 27.17 13.79
N THR A 90 -5.86 27.38 13.18
CA THR A 90 -7.01 28.04 13.82
C THR A 90 -7.48 27.26 15.04
N LYS A 91 -8.14 27.93 15.99
CA LYS A 91 -8.63 27.31 17.25
C LYS A 91 -9.51 26.07 17.01
N SER A 92 -10.26 26.04 15.90
CA SER A 92 -11.08 24.91 15.47
C SER A 92 -10.23 23.73 14.97
N GLN A 93 -9.17 23.98 14.20
CA GLN A 93 -8.24 22.96 13.73
C GLN A 93 -7.55 22.24 14.90
N LYS A 94 -7.14 22.97 15.95
CA LYS A 94 -6.55 22.38 17.16
C LYS A 94 -7.53 21.48 17.93
N LYS A 95 -8.81 21.88 18.04
CA LYS A 95 -9.86 21.05 18.68
C LYS A 95 -10.15 19.78 17.88
N ASN A 96 -10.23 19.88 16.56
CA ASN A 96 -10.47 18.73 15.70
C ASN A 96 -9.28 17.76 15.67
N ALA A 97 -8.04 18.26 15.74
CA ALA A 97 -6.85 17.43 15.88
C ALA A 97 -6.89 16.62 17.18
N LYS A 98 -7.17 17.26 18.33
CA LYS A 98 -7.30 16.58 19.63
C LYS A 98 -8.43 15.55 19.65
N ARG A 99 -9.56 15.84 19.00
CA ARG A 99 -10.68 14.87 18.88
C ARG A 99 -10.29 13.67 18.03
N ARG A 100 -9.52 13.90 16.95
CA ARG A 100 -9.05 12.84 16.07
C ARG A 100 -7.98 11.97 16.73
N GLU A 101 -7.10 12.55 17.53
CA GLU A 101 -6.12 11.81 18.35
C GLU A 101 -6.82 10.92 19.39
N LYS A 102 -7.77 11.46 20.16
CA LYS A 102 -8.56 10.65 21.11
C LYS A 102 -9.36 9.54 20.41
N HIS A 103 -9.85 9.79 19.20
CA HIS A 103 -10.56 8.76 18.44
C HIS A 103 -9.59 7.68 17.94
N LYS A 104 -8.40 8.05 17.49
CA LYS A 104 -7.36 7.11 17.06
C LYS A 104 -6.89 6.24 18.22
N GLU A 105 -6.56 6.84 19.35
CA GLU A 105 -6.16 6.13 20.58
C GLU A 105 -7.24 5.12 21.01
N LYS A 106 -8.52 5.52 21.04
CA LYS A 106 -9.62 4.58 21.30
C LYS A 106 -9.75 3.47 20.26
N THR A 107 -9.51 3.79 18.99
CA THR A 107 -9.59 2.79 17.92
C THR A 107 -8.41 1.82 18.04
N GLU A 108 -7.23 2.29 18.42
CA GLU A 108 -6.02 1.50 18.67
C GLU A 108 -6.18 0.63 19.93
N GLU A 109 -6.78 1.14 21.01
CA GLU A 109 -7.14 0.36 22.20
C GLU A 109 -8.15 -0.74 21.88
N VAL A 110 -9.20 -0.44 21.10
CA VAL A 110 -10.18 -1.44 20.66
C VAL A 110 -9.56 -2.49 19.74
N ILE A 111 -8.70 -2.07 18.80
CA ILE A 111 -7.96 -3.01 17.94
C ILE A 111 -7.04 -3.89 18.77
N LYS A 112 -6.35 -3.33 19.77
CA LYS A 112 -5.46 -4.09 20.65
C LYS A 112 -6.22 -5.07 21.52
N GLN A 113 -7.33 -4.65 22.14
CA GLN A 113 -8.20 -5.55 22.92
C GLN A 113 -8.75 -6.68 22.04
N ASN A 114 -9.18 -6.38 20.81
CA ASN A 114 -9.67 -7.40 19.88
C ASN A 114 -8.56 -8.29 19.28
N TRP A 115 -7.28 -8.00 19.55
CA TRP A 115 -6.13 -8.85 19.19
C TRP A 115 -5.61 -9.66 20.39
N GLU A 116 -5.71 -9.14 21.61
CA GLU A 116 -5.34 -9.85 22.85
C GLU A 116 -6.45 -10.83 23.32
N ASP A 117 -7.71 -10.64 22.92
CA ASP A 117 -8.85 -11.52 23.26
C ASP A 117 -8.96 -12.77 22.36
N ASP A 118 -8.32 -12.78 21.17
CA ASP A 118 -8.33 -13.91 20.23
C ASP A 118 -7.16 -14.90 20.48
N ASP A 119 -6.12 -14.50 21.23
CA ASP A 119 -4.97 -15.35 21.61
C ASP A 119 -5.21 -16.12 22.94
N ASP A 120 -6.21 -15.75 23.74
CA ASP A 120 -6.47 -16.34 25.07
C ASP A 120 -7.48 -17.51 25.06
N ASP A 121 -8.09 -17.84 23.91
CA ASP A 121 -9.09 -18.92 23.77
C ASP A 121 -8.55 -20.21 23.07
N GLU A 122 -7.26 -20.31 22.73
CA GLU A 122 -6.68 -21.52 22.10
C GLU A 122 -5.85 -22.45 23.04
N ASP A 123 -5.59 -22.08 24.30
CA ASP A 123 -4.75 -22.87 25.22
C ASP A 123 -5.52 -23.66 26.30
N GLN A 124 -6.46 -24.52 25.88
CA GLN A 124 -6.94 -25.64 26.72
C GLN A 124 -6.40 -26.98 26.20
N PRO A 125 -5.31 -27.52 26.78
CA PRO A 125 -4.76 -28.81 26.38
C PRO A 125 -5.68 -29.96 26.80
N SER A 126 -5.99 -30.81 25.82
CA SER A 126 -6.53 -32.15 25.98
C SER A 126 -5.81 -32.95 27.07
N THR A 127 -6.51 -33.36 28.13
CA THR A 127 -6.05 -34.43 29.02
C THR A 127 -7.07 -35.55 29.06
N ALA A 128 -6.56 -36.75 28.81
CA ALA A 128 -7.31 -37.97 28.56
C ALA A 128 -7.58 -38.78 29.83
N ALA A 129 -8.67 -39.57 29.75
CA ALA A 129 -8.94 -40.84 30.43
C ALA A 129 -9.26 -40.87 31.94
N THR A 130 -10.46 -41.37 32.29
CA THR A 130 -10.63 -42.69 32.95
C THR A 130 -12.09 -43.17 32.80
N ALA A 131 -12.24 -44.47 32.54
CA ALA A 131 -13.45 -45.20 32.18
C ALA A 131 -14.51 -45.35 33.28
N THR A 132 -15.78 -45.55 32.89
CA THR A 132 -16.68 -46.64 33.34
C THR A 132 -18.11 -46.41 32.78
N SER A 133 -18.52 -47.26 31.82
CA SER A 133 -19.93 -47.62 31.55
C SER A 133 -20.37 -48.64 32.63
N PRO A 134 -21.68 -48.91 32.93
CA PRO A 134 -22.78 -49.08 31.97
C PRO A 134 -24.19 -48.62 32.43
N ALA A 135 -25.14 -48.69 31.47
CA ALA A 135 -26.59 -48.45 31.58
C ALA A 135 -27.32 -49.51 32.47
N PRO A 136 -28.66 -49.48 32.71
CA PRO A 136 -29.76 -49.21 31.76
C PRO A 136 -30.49 -47.87 31.94
#